data_AF-A0A5N0VGU3-F1
#
_entry.id   AF-A0A5N0VGU3-F1
#
_cell.length_a   1.000
_cell.length_b   1.000
_cell.length_c   1.000
_cell.angle_alpha   90.00
_cell.angle_beta   90.00
_cell.angle_gamma   90.00
#
_symmetry.space_group_name_H-M   'P 1'
#
loop_
_entity.id
_entity.type
_entity.pdbx_description
1 polymer ?
#
loop_
_entity_poly.entity_id
_entity_poly.type
_entity_poly.pdbx_seq_one_letter_code
_entity_poly.pdbx_strand_id
1 'polypeptide(L)'
;MSDLLHKLVSALLTGALVAFVGWLSVTVRKRKVQRAEAAAPAPVEDRSQALLRHAQQADHDRDRLASAGRPADAVAQARMAVEQWSRLAELRPGRFQAERQNSLRRLGDLLAQSGQADEATRVRQEAARAV
;
A
#
# COMPACT_ATOMS: atom_id res chain seq x y z
N MET A 1 -34.92 -62.91 11.53
CA MET A 1 -35.15 -61.46 11.77
C MET A 1 -33.86 -60.66 12.00
N SER A 2 -32.74 -61.29 12.41
CA SER A 2 -31.46 -60.65 12.76
C SER A 2 -30.61 -60.19 11.57
N ASP A 3 -30.66 -60.89 10.43
CA ASP A 3 -29.85 -60.57 9.23
C ASP A 3 -30.24 -59.24 8.55
N LEU A 4 -31.54 -58.95 8.49
CA LEU A 4 -32.04 -57.70 7.90
C LEU A 4 -31.65 -56.50 8.76
N LEU A 5 -31.70 -56.66 10.09
CA LEU A 5 -31.31 -55.65 11.06
C LEU A 5 -29.80 -55.34 10.95
N HIS A 6 -28.96 -56.35 10.78
CA HIS A 6 -27.51 -56.18 10.62
C HIS A 6 -27.15 -55.45 9.31
N LYS A 7 -27.83 -55.75 8.21
CA LYS A 7 -27.63 -55.03 6.92
C LYS A 7 -28.05 -53.57 6.99
N LEU A 8 -29.17 -53.26 7.63
CA LEU A 8 -29.63 -51.88 7.82
C LEU A 8 -28.67 -51.08 8.72
N VAL A 9 -28.18 -51.68 9.80
CA VAL A 9 -27.19 -51.06 10.68
C VAL A 9 -25.87 -50.81 9.94
N SER A 10 -25.39 -51.77 9.15
CA SER A 10 -24.15 -51.63 8.37
C SER A 10 -24.27 -50.51 7.33
N ALA A 11 -25.38 -50.44 6.58
CA ALA A 11 -25.60 -49.39 5.59
C ALA A 11 -25.66 -47.99 6.22
N LEU A 12 -26.31 -47.86 7.38
CA LEU A 12 -26.33 -46.60 8.15
C LEU A 12 -24.94 -46.22 8.66
N LEU A 13 -24.16 -47.20 9.14
CA LEU A 13 -22.80 -46.98 9.63
C LEU A 13 -21.88 -46.50 8.49
N THR A 14 -21.98 -47.11 7.31
CA THR A 14 -21.20 -46.73 6.13
C THR A 14 -21.58 -45.33 5.66
N GLY A 15 -22.87 -45.02 5.59
CA GLY A 15 -23.35 -43.68 5.23
C GLY A 15 -22.86 -42.60 6.20
N ALA A 16 -22.94 -42.88 7.51
CA ALA A 16 -22.45 -41.99 8.54
C ALA A 16 -20.93 -41.79 8.46
N LEU A 17 -20.16 -42.85 8.18
CA LEU A 17 -18.71 -42.78 8.04
C LEU A 17 -18.31 -41.94 6.81
N VAL A 18 -18.96 -42.12 5.67
CA VAL A 18 -18.68 -41.34 4.45
C VAL A 18 -18.98 -39.86 4.67
N ALA A 19 -20.12 -39.54 5.30
CA ALA A 19 -20.48 -38.17 5.65
C ALA A 19 -19.48 -37.55 6.64
N PHE A 20 -19.05 -38.33 7.65
CA PHE A 20 -18.08 -37.89 8.64
C PHE A 20 -16.69 -37.63 8.05
N VAL A 21 -16.20 -38.53 7.19
CA VAL A 21 -14.92 -38.35 6.50
C VAL A 21 -14.97 -37.15 5.55
N GLY A 22 -16.09 -36.94 4.85
CA GLY A 22 -16.31 -35.74 4.03
C GLY A 22 -16.29 -34.45 4.84
N TRP A 23 -17.00 -34.42 5.97
CA TRP A 23 -17.04 -33.29 6.90
C TRP A 23 -15.68 -33.02 7.55
N LEU A 24 -14.97 -34.07 7.98
CA LEU A 24 -13.62 -34.00 8.54
C LEU A 24 -12.60 -33.50 7.50
N SER A 25 -12.73 -33.93 6.24
CA SER A 25 -11.89 -33.47 5.12
C SER A 25 -12.08 -31.97 4.85
N VAL A 26 -13.33 -31.46 4.87
CA VAL A 26 -13.63 -30.04 4.68
C VAL A 26 -13.11 -29.19 5.85
N THR A 27 -13.28 -29.64 7.09
CA THR A 27 -12.80 -28.91 8.27
C THR A 27 -11.27 -28.86 8.35
N VAL A 28 -10.59 -29.96 8.00
CA VAL A 28 -9.11 -30.00 7.92
C VAL A 28 -8.61 -29.17 6.73
N ARG A 29 -9.28 -29.20 5.57
CA ARG A 29 -8.92 -28.36 4.42
C ARG A 29 -9.05 -26.89 4.75
N LYS A 30 -10.13 -26.46 5.41
CA LYS A 30 -10.28 -25.07 5.88
C LYS A 30 -9.18 -24.66 6.86
N ARG A 31 -8.78 -25.55 7.77
CA ARG A 31 -7.66 -25.30 8.69
C ARG A 31 -6.31 -25.21 7.98
N LYS A 32 -6.06 -26.04 6.96
CA LYS A 32 -4.83 -25.97 6.15
C LYS A 32 -4.80 -24.71 5.29
N VAL A 33 -5.92 -24.33 4.67
CA VAL A 33 -6.04 -23.08 3.91
C VAL A 33 -5.81 -21.89 4.83
N GLN A 34 -6.47 -21.80 5.98
CA GLN A 34 -6.23 -20.70 6.92
C GLN A 34 -4.82 -20.67 7.50
N ARG A 35 -4.19 -21.83 7.74
CA ARG A 35 -2.81 -21.88 8.22
C ARG A 35 -1.80 -21.58 7.10
N ALA A 36 -2.14 -21.89 5.84
CA ALA A 36 -1.36 -21.52 4.66
C ALA A 36 -1.56 -20.05 4.26
N GLU A 37 -2.73 -19.47 4.55
CA GLU A 37 -3.08 -18.07 4.33
C GLU A 37 -2.55 -17.17 5.46
N ALA A 38 -2.49 -17.69 6.70
CA ALA A 38 -1.79 -17.06 7.82
C ALA A 38 -0.26 -17.29 7.79
N ALA A 39 0.21 -18.33 7.08
CA ALA A 39 1.63 -18.55 6.78
C ALA A 39 2.05 -17.95 5.44
N ALA A 40 1.10 -17.47 4.63
CA ALA A 40 1.42 -16.56 3.55
C ALA A 40 1.93 -15.29 4.23
N PRO A 41 3.07 -14.73 3.81
CA PRO A 41 3.49 -13.44 4.32
C PRO A 41 2.31 -12.49 4.14
N ALA A 42 1.89 -11.80 5.20
CA ALA A 42 0.92 -10.70 5.10
C ALA A 42 1.27 -9.89 3.86
N PRO A 43 0.30 -9.50 3.00
CA PRO A 43 0.60 -8.82 1.75
C PRO A 43 1.57 -7.71 2.10
N VAL A 44 2.83 -7.91 1.70
CA VAL A 44 3.95 -7.09 2.16
C VAL A 44 3.52 -5.71 1.72
N GLU A 45 3.08 -4.87 2.65
CA GLU A 45 2.50 -3.58 2.29
C GLU A 45 3.56 -2.92 1.44
N ASP A 46 3.28 -2.84 0.13
CA ASP A 46 4.33 -2.66 -0.85
C ASP A 46 5.03 -1.40 -0.41
N ARG A 47 6.34 -1.43 -0.22
CA ARG A 47 7.09 -0.26 0.26
C ARG A 47 6.69 1.00 -0.52
N SER A 48 6.33 0.82 -1.79
CA SER A 48 5.70 1.81 -2.66
C SER A 48 4.38 2.40 -2.13
N GLN A 49 3.46 1.60 -1.59
CA GLN A 49 2.20 2.08 -0.98
C GLN A 49 2.43 2.91 0.27
N ALA A 50 3.34 2.50 1.16
CA ALA A 50 3.67 3.28 2.35
C ALA A 50 4.28 4.64 1.95
N LEU A 51 5.24 4.63 1.02
CA LEU A 51 5.84 5.86 0.47
C LEU A 51 4.80 6.75 -0.22
N LEU A 52 3.85 6.16 -0.96
CA LEU A 52 2.77 6.90 -1.62
C LEU A 52 1.89 7.63 -0.61
N ARG A 53 1.47 6.95 0.47
CA ARG A 53 0.68 7.57 1.53
C ARG A 53 1.45 8.72 2.19
N HIS A 54 2.74 8.54 2.46
CA HIS A 54 3.58 9.57 3.06
C HIS A 54 3.76 10.78 2.14
N ALA A 55 3.98 10.56 0.84
CA ALA A 55 4.10 11.62 -0.16
C ALA A 55 2.82 12.45 -0.25
N GLN A 56 1.67 11.79 -0.33
CA GLN A 56 0.35 12.44 -0.39
C GLN A 56 0.05 13.23 0.90
N GLN A 57 0.37 12.66 2.05
CA GLN A 57 0.21 13.34 3.33
C GLN A 57 1.07 14.62 3.40
N ALA A 58 2.34 14.53 2.98
CA ALA A 58 3.23 15.69 2.95
C ALA A 58 2.75 16.78 1.97
N ASP A 59 2.21 16.40 0.80
CA ASP A 59 1.59 17.36 -0.13
C ASP A 59 0.36 18.04 0.48
N HIS A 60 -0.48 17.28 1.18
CA HIS A 60 -1.65 17.83 1.87
C HIS A 60 -1.25 18.81 2.98
N ASP A 61 -0.29 18.43 3.82
CA ASP A 61 0.19 19.27 4.91
C ASP A 61 0.91 20.53 4.41
N ARG A 62 1.67 20.42 3.31
CA ARG A 62 2.23 21.56 2.59
C ARG A 62 1.13 22.56 2.19
N ASP A 63 0.10 22.07 1.50
CA ASP A 63 -0.96 22.94 0.96
C ASP A 63 -1.77 23.59 2.07
N ARG A 64 -2.02 22.85 3.17
CA ARG A 64 -2.66 23.39 4.37
C ARG A 64 -1.82 24.49 5.03
N LEU A 65 -0.51 24.29 5.17
CA LEU A 65 0.40 25.28 5.76
C LEU A 65 0.56 26.53 4.88
N ALA A 66 0.66 26.34 3.57
CA ALA A 66 0.73 27.45 2.62
C ALA A 66 -0.56 28.29 2.68
N SER A 67 -1.72 27.64 2.71
CA SER A 67 -3.03 28.31 2.82
C SER A 67 -3.21 29.01 4.17
N ALA A 68 -2.55 28.52 5.23
CA ALA A 68 -2.52 29.15 6.54
C ALA A 68 -1.49 30.31 6.65
N GLY A 69 -0.85 30.71 5.55
CA GLY A 69 0.13 31.81 5.54
C GLY A 69 1.47 31.45 6.21
N ARG A 70 1.82 30.16 6.27
CA ARG A 70 3.06 29.64 6.87
C ARG A 70 4.00 29.05 5.80
N PRO A 71 4.52 29.86 4.84
CA PRO A 71 5.28 29.36 3.70
C PRO A 71 6.59 28.65 4.10
N ALA A 72 7.26 29.08 5.17
CA ALA A 72 8.48 28.43 5.65
C ALA A 72 8.24 26.98 6.14
N ASP A 73 7.14 26.74 6.86
CA ASP A 73 6.76 25.39 7.30
C ASP A 73 6.28 24.54 6.11
N ALA A 74 5.58 25.17 5.16
CA ALA A 74 5.17 24.50 3.93
C ALA A 74 6.37 24.04 3.09
N VAL A 75 7.48 24.81 3.07
CA VAL A 75 8.73 24.40 2.40
C VAL A 75 9.26 23.10 3.00
N ALA A 76 9.22 22.91 4.32
CA ALA A 76 9.67 21.68 4.95
C ALA A 76 8.85 20.46 4.48
N GLN A 77 7.52 20.58 4.44
CA GLN A 77 6.64 19.52 3.94
C GLN A 77 6.81 19.28 2.42
N ALA A 78 7.02 20.33 1.64
CA ALA A 78 7.30 20.21 0.21
C ALA A 78 8.61 19.43 -0.07
N ARG A 79 9.66 19.64 0.73
CA ARG A 79 10.90 18.87 0.63
C ARG A 79 10.68 17.38 0.93
N MET A 80 9.90 17.08 1.98
CA MET A 80 9.53 15.70 2.29
C MET A 80 8.77 15.06 1.13
N ALA A 81 7.79 15.76 0.55
CA ALA A 81 7.06 15.26 -0.61
C ALA A 81 8.00 14.95 -1.79
N VAL A 82 8.93 15.86 -2.13
CA VAL A 82 9.93 15.66 -3.20
C VAL A 82 10.77 14.41 -2.95
N GLU A 83 11.24 14.20 -1.73
CA GLU A 83 12.03 13.02 -1.35
C GLU A 83 11.23 11.73 -1.56
N GLN A 84 9.99 11.67 -1.07
CA GLN A 84 9.15 10.48 -1.19
C GLN A 84 8.79 10.18 -2.65
N TRP A 85 8.41 11.20 -3.42
CA TRP A 85 8.12 11.06 -4.85
C TRP A 85 9.36 10.66 -5.67
N SER A 86 10.55 11.15 -5.30
CA SER A 86 11.81 10.72 -5.92
C SER A 86 12.09 9.25 -5.66
N ARG A 87 11.95 8.81 -4.40
CA ARG A 87 12.12 7.40 -4.04
C ARG A 87 11.10 6.48 -4.73
N LEU A 88 9.86 6.94 -4.89
CA LEU A 88 8.82 6.22 -5.64
C LEU A 88 9.16 6.08 -7.12
N ALA A 89 9.67 7.15 -7.73
CA ALA A 89 10.07 7.17 -9.13
C ALA A 89 11.30 6.27 -9.39
N GLU A 90 12.21 6.16 -8.42
CA GLU A 90 13.32 5.20 -8.46
C GLU A 90 12.86 3.75 -8.28
N LEU A 91 11.94 3.49 -7.35
CA LEU A 91 11.39 2.16 -7.11
C LEU A 91 10.56 1.65 -8.29
N ARG A 92 9.87 2.55 -9.00
CA ARG A 92 9.06 2.22 -10.17
C ARG A 92 9.37 3.15 -11.33
N PRO A 93 10.49 2.92 -12.04
CA PRO A 93 10.87 3.73 -13.20
C PRO A 93 9.73 3.80 -14.22
N GLY A 94 9.47 5.00 -14.75
CA GLY A 94 8.35 5.27 -15.66
C GLY A 94 7.01 5.52 -14.97
N ARG A 95 6.92 5.35 -13.65
CA ARG A 95 5.77 5.76 -12.82
C ARG A 95 6.19 6.89 -11.88
N PHE A 96 5.24 7.73 -11.48
CA PHE A 96 5.44 8.81 -10.48
C PHE A 96 6.37 9.97 -10.88
N GLN A 97 6.88 10.00 -12.12
CA GLN A 97 7.76 11.08 -12.58
C GLN A 97 7.02 12.42 -12.68
N ALA A 98 5.77 12.40 -13.13
CA ALA A 98 4.94 13.60 -13.21
C ALA A 98 4.66 14.17 -11.80
N GLU A 99 4.37 13.29 -10.84
CA GLU A 99 4.14 13.64 -9.44
C GLU A 99 5.40 14.21 -8.79
N ARG A 100 6.56 13.59 -9.04
CA ARG A 100 7.88 14.12 -8.63
C ARG A 100 8.14 15.51 -9.20
N GLN A 101 7.97 15.71 -10.51
CA GLN A 101 8.14 17.00 -11.16
C GLN A 101 7.20 18.06 -10.60
N ASN A 102 5.93 17.69 -10.37
CA ASN A 102 4.95 18.60 -9.79
C ASN A 102 5.34 19.01 -8.37
N SER A 103 5.81 18.05 -7.56
CA SER A 103 6.28 18.32 -6.20
C SER A 103 7.49 19.27 -6.19
N LEU A 104 8.46 19.07 -7.10
CA LEU A 104 9.59 19.99 -7.28
C LEU A 104 9.13 21.40 -7.68
N ARG A 105 8.21 21.52 -8.65
CA ARG A 105 7.67 22.82 -9.07
C ARG A 105 7.01 23.55 -7.91
N ARG A 106 6.19 22.83 -7.11
CA ARG A 106 5.54 23.39 -5.91
C ARG A 106 6.53 23.83 -4.85
N LEU A 107 7.60 23.05 -4.62
CA LEU A 107 8.69 23.45 -3.75
C LEU A 107 9.35 24.74 -4.24
N GLY A 108 9.66 24.85 -5.54
CA GLY A 108 10.23 26.07 -6.12
C GLY A 108 9.32 27.30 -5.95
N ASP A 109 8.00 27.14 -6.10
CA ASP A 109 7.04 28.21 -5.89
C ASP A 109 6.97 28.66 -4.43
N LEU A 110 7.05 27.73 -3.48
CA LEU A 110 7.09 28.05 -2.04
C LEU A 110 8.40 28.70 -1.61
N LEU A 111 9.53 28.23 -2.15
CA LEU A 111 10.85 28.84 -1.92
C LEU A 111 10.88 30.29 -2.43
N ALA A 112 10.27 30.57 -3.57
CA ALA A 112 10.15 31.94 -4.06
C ALA A 112 9.31 32.81 -3.13
N GLN A 113 8.19 32.28 -2.60
CA GLN A 113 7.33 32.97 -1.64
C GLN A 113 8.01 33.21 -0.28
N SER A 114 8.92 32.33 0.14
CA SER A 114 9.71 32.50 1.37
C SER A 114 10.96 33.39 1.20
N GLY A 115 11.18 33.96 0.01
CA GLY A 115 12.33 34.82 -0.27
C GLY A 115 13.63 34.08 -0.64
N GLN A 116 13.57 32.76 -0.84
CA GLN A 116 14.71 31.89 -1.18
C GLN A 116 14.83 31.72 -2.71
N ALA A 117 14.95 32.84 -3.44
CA ALA A 117 14.87 32.88 -4.91
C ALA A 117 15.97 32.05 -5.63
N ASP A 118 17.19 32.04 -5.11
CA ASP A 118 18.30 31.28 -5.69
C ASP A 118 18.03 29.77 -5.61
N GLU A 119 17.52 29.31 -4.46
CA GLU A 119 17.17 27.91 -4.27
C GLU A 119 15.95 27.52 -5.11
N ALA A 120 14.93 28.39 -5.17
CA ALA A 120 13.78 28.20 -6.04
C ALA A 120 14.19 27.97 -7.49
N THR A 121 15.16 28.73 -7.98
CA THR A 121 15.68 28.60 -9.35
C THR A 121 16.36 27.26 -9.57
N ARG A 122 17.19 26.81 -8.63
CA ARG A 122 17.84 25.49 -8.70
C ARG A 122 16.82 24.35 -8.73
N VAL A 123 15.81 24.40 -7.87
CA VAL A 123 14.75 23.38 -7.82
C VAL A 123 13.92 23.37 -9.10
N ARG A 124 13.60 24.53 -9.69
CA ARG A 124 12.88 24.59 -10.98
C ARG A 124 13.72 24.05 -12.13
N GLN A 125 15.03 24.27 -12.12
CA GLN A 125 15.94 23.67 -13.10
C GLN A 125 16.01 22.15 -12.95
N GLU A 126 16.02 21.62 -11.73
CA GLU A 126 15.92 20.18 -11.50
C GLU A 126 14.62 19.61 -12.05
N ALA A 127 13.48 20.27 -11.79
CA ALA A 127 12.19 19.87 -12.32
C ALA A 127 12.17 19.81 -13.86
N ALA A 128 12.81 20.78 -14.52
CA ALA A 128 12.89 20.85 -15.98
C ALA A 128 13.85 19.82 -16.60
N ARG A 129 14.89 19.41 -15.86
CA ARG A 129 15.84 18.36 -16.31
C ARG A 129 15.30 16.95 -16.17
N ALA A 130 14.27 16.76 -15.36
CA ALA A 130 13.68 15.46 -15.08
C ALA A 130 12.61 15.04 -16.12
N VAL A 131 12.52 15.75 -17.26
CA VAL A 131 11.63 15.46 -18.41
C VAL A 131 12.34 14.57 -19.41
#